data_AF-A0A969A6G7-F1
#
_entry.id   AF-A0A969A6G7-F1
#
_cell.length_a   1.000
_cell.length_b   1.000
_cell.length_c   1.000
_cell.angle_alpha   90.00
_cell.angle_beta   90.00
_cell.angle_gamma   90.00
#
_symmetry.space_group_name_H-M   'P 1'
#
loop_
_entity.id
_entity.type
_entity.pdbx_description
1 polymer ?
#
loop_
_entity_poly.entity_id
_entity_poly.type
_entity_poly.pdbx_seq_one_letter_code
_entity_poly.pdbx_strand_id
1 'polypeptide(L)'
;MNKKKTSRFDELIDAARSRQKRDNPQDSSEENVTFKSKSTDPDYVRTTVYLPKKLHRKLKLAAAADERQMSDIISELLEKWLDEKS
;
A
#
# COMPACT_ATOMS: atom_id res chain seq x y z
N MET A 1 10.39 32.20 40.12
CA MET A 1 9.43 31.80 39.05
C MET A 1 10.22 31.35 37.84
N ASN A 2 10.40 30.03 37.65
CA ASN A 2 11.20 29.49 36.54
C ASN A 2 10.28 29.08 35.39
N LYS A 3 10.33 29.80 34.27
CA LYS A 3 9.69 29.38 33.02
C LYS A 3 10.50 28.21 32.45
N LYS A 4 9.97 26.99 32.53
CA LYS A 4 10.55 25.81 31.88
C LYS A 4 10.55 26.07 30.37
N LYS A 5 11.71 26.01 29.71
CA LYS A 5 11.82 26.08 28.26
C LYS A 5 11.24 24.79 27.69
N THR A 6 9.96 24.81 27.32
CA THR A 6 9.33 23.72 26.57
C THR A 6 10.00 23.66 25.19
N SER A 7 10.44 22.47 24.79
CA SER A 7 11.10 22.30 23.51
C SER A 7 10.09 22.56 22.39
N ARG A 8 10.51 23.16 21.26
CA ARG A 8 9.64 23.35 20.08
C ARG A 8 9.07 22.02 19.57
N PHE A 9 9.74 20.91 19.87
CA PHE A 9 9.25 19.58 19.57
C PHE A 9 8.07 19.17 20.46
N ASP A 10 8.05 19.54 21.74
CA ASP A 10 6.94 19.23 22.64
C ASP A 10 5.65 19.94 22.18
N GLU A 11 5.78 21.19 21.74
CA GLU A 11 4.66 21.97 21.19
C GLU A 11 4.08 21.31 19.92
N LEU A 12 4.92 20.76 19.04
CA LEU A 12 4.48 20.07 17.83
C LEU A 12 3.82 18.72 18.15
N ILE A 13 4.38 17.95 19.09
CA ILE A 13 3.83 16.65 19.52
C ILE A 13 2.46 16.85 20.18
N ASP A 14 2.32 17.89 21.01
CA ASP A 14 1.06 18.19 21.68
C ASP A 14 0.00 18.72 20.71
N ALA A 15 0.41 19.58 19.76
CA ALA A 15 -0.45 20.04 18.68
C ALA A 15 -0.98 18.87 17.82
N ALA A 16 -0.13 17.89 17.50
CA ALA A 16 -0.53 16.69 16.76
C ALA A 16 -1.55 15.84 17.54
N ARG A 17 -1.32 15.64 18.85
CA ARG A 17 -2.22 14.88 19.72
C ARG A 17 -3.58 15.56 19.90
N SER A 18 -3.61 16.90 19.88
CA SER A 18 -4.85 17.68 19.96
C SER A 18 -5.74 17.59 18.71
N ARG A 19 -5.17 17.27 17.53
CA ARG A 19 -5.94 17.06 16.29
C ARG A 19 -6.68 15.73 16.29
N GLN A 20 -6.04 14.65 16.75
CA GLN A 20 -6.66 13.33 16.86
C GLN A 20 -7.94 13.31 17.72
N LYS A 21 -8.08 14.22 18.69
CA LYS A 21 -9.25 14.27 19.56
C LYS A 21 -10.45 15.02 18.95
N ARG A 22 -10.26 15.82 17.90
CA ARG A 22 -11.33 16.57 17.23
C ARG A 22 -12.00 15.80 16.10
N ASP A 23 -11.26 14.92 15.43
CA ASP A 23 -11.77 14.12 14.31
C ASP A 23 -12.16 12.70 14.73
N ASN A 24 -12.90 12.55 15.85
CA ASN A 24 -13.58 11.27 16.12
C ASN A 24 -15.03 11.41 15.63
N PRO A 25 -15.36 11.02 14.39
CA PRO A 25 -16.74 11.03 13.94
C PRO A 25 -17.48 9.91 14.69
N GLN A 26 -18.63 10.23 15.25
CA GLN A 26 -19.57 9.24 15.75
C GLN A 26 -19.88 8.20 14.67
N ASP A 27 -19.98 6.95 15.11
CA ASP A 27 -20.41 5.76 14.37
C ASP A 27 -21.52 6.06 13.34
N SER A 28 -21.16 6.09 12.06
CA SER A 28 -22.06 5.69 10.98
C SER A 28 -21.61 4.31 10.51
N SER A 29 -22.51 3.34 10.64
CA SER A 29 -22.38 1.99 10.10
C SER A 29 -22.45 2.01 8.57
N GLU A 30 -21.45 2.60 7.95
CA GLU A 30 -21.17 2.40 6.55
C GLU A 30 -20.30 1.14 6.47
N GLU A 31 -20.79 0.12 5.78
CA GLU A 31 -19.98 -1.04 5.41
C GLU A 31 -18.70 -0.51 4.80
N ASN A 32 -17.63 -0.58 5.60
CA ASN A 32 -16.32 -0.19 5.17
C ASN A 32 -15.95 -1.20 4.10
N VAL A 33 -16.18 -0.85 2.83
CA VAL A 33 -15.43 -1.42 1.72
C VAL A 33 -14.01 -0.91 1.90
N THR A 34 -13.31 -1.46 2.89
CA THR A 34 -11.88 -1.36 2.98
C THR A 34 -11.40 -1.98 1.69
N PHE A 35 -10.92 -1.16 0.76
CA PHE A 35 -10.14 -1.63 -0.37
C PHE A 35 -8.95 -2.38 0.23
N LYS A 36 -9.13 -3.69 0.45
CA LYS A 36 -8.08 -4.54 0.99
C LYS A 36 -6.99 -4.52 -0.06
N SER A 37 -5.85 -3.95 0.30
CA SER A 37 -4.67 -4.05 -0.56
C SER A 37 -4.36 -5.54 -0.76
N LYS A 38 -3.71 -5.88 -1.88
CA LYS A 38 -3.31 -7.28 -2.17
C LYS A 38 -2.45 -7.92 -1.08
N SER A 39 -1.84 -7.14 -0.18
CA SER A 39 -1.10 -7.67 0.97
C SER A 39 -1.97 -8.14 2.14
N THR A 40 -3.24 -7.73 2.17
CA THR A 40 -4.20 -8.02 3.24
C THR A 40 -5.28 -9.02 2.79
N ASP A 41 -5.28 -9.34 1.50
CA ASP A 41 -6.16 -10.34 0.91
C ASP A 41 -5.60 -11.76 1.20
N PRO A 42 -6.39 -12.66 1.82
CA PRO A 42 -5.94 -14.02 2.14
C PRO A 42 -5.62 -14.88 0.90
N ASP A 43 -6.16 -14.53 -0.28
CA ASP A 43 -5.95 -15.29 -1.51
C ASP A 43 -4.61 -14.93 -2.20
N TYR A 44 -3.87 -13.95 -1.68
CA TYR A 44 -2.61 -13.49 -2.24
C TYR A 44 -1.42 -13.76 -1.32
N VAL A 45 -0.33 -14.25 -1.90
CA VAL A 45 0.97 -14.39 -1.24
C VAL A 45 1.98 -13.41 -1.87
N ARG A 46 2.70 -12.66 -1.04
CA ARG A 46 3.75 -11.75 -1.53
C ARG A 46 4.97 -12.55 -1.99
N THR A 47 5.26 -12.46 -3.28
CA THR A 47 6.45 -13.07 -3.89
C THR A 47 7.42 -11.98 -4.38
N THR A 48 8.68 -12.09 -4.01
CA THR A 48 9.76 -11.18 -4.46
C THR A 48 10.75 -11.95 -5.31
N VAL A 49 10.98 -11.49 -6.55
CA VAL A 49 11.89 -12.12 -7.50
C VAL A 49 12.82 -11.09 -8.15
N TYR A 50 14.01 -11.53 -8.53
CA TYR A 50 14.93 -10.70 -9.31
C TYR A 50 14.58 -10.77 -10.78
N LEU A 51 14.39 -9.61 -11.41
CA LEU A 51 14.22 -9.46 -12.85
C LEU A 51 15.38 -8.64 -13.43
N PRO A 52 15.89 -8.97 -14.63
CA PRO A 52 16.82 -8.09 -15.33
C PRO A 52 16.25 -6.67 -15.46
N LYS A 53 17.08 -5.63 -15.21
CA LYS A 53 16.62 -4.22 -15.20
C LYS A 53 15.86 -3.82 -16.48
N LYS A 54 16.32 -4.29 -17.64
CA LYS A 54 15.68 -4.04 -18.93
C LYS A 54 14.28 -4.67 -19.01
N LEU A 55 14.12 -5.87 -18.45
CA LEU A 55 12.84 -6.59 -18.42
C LEU A 55 11.87 -5.90 -17.46
N HIS A 56 12.30 -5.58 -16.25
CA HIS A 56 11.47 -4.84 -15.28
C HIS A 56 10.97 -3.50 -15.84
N ARG A 57 11.84 -2.76 -16.54
CA ARG A 57 11.45 -1.49 -17.19
C ARG A 57 10.39 -1.71 -18.27
N LYS A 58 10.55 -2.73 -19.12
CA LYS A 58 9.57 -3.07 -20.17
C LYS A 58 8.22 -3.45 -19.55
N LEU A 59 8.23 -4.29 -18.51
CA LEU A 59 7.02 -4.67 -17.77
C LEU A 59 6.30 -3.45 -17.20
N LYS A 60 7.03 -2.54 -16.57
CA LYS A 60 6.44 -1.31 -16.01
C LYS A 60 5.79 -0.43 -17.07
N LEU A 61 6.42 -0.29 -18.24
CA LEU A 61 5.87 0.49 -19.36
C LEU A 61 4.61 -0.17 -19.94
N ALA A 62 4.63 -1.49 -20.14
CA ALA A 62 3.46 -2.23 -20.62
C ALA A 62 2.28 -2.13 -19.64
N ALA A 63 2.54 -2.34 -18.34
CA ALA A 63 1.54 -2.20 -17.30
C ALA A 63 0.90 -0.80 -17.27
N ALA A 64 1.70 0.25 -17.47
CA ALA A 64 1.20 1.61 -17.53
C ALA A 64 0.38 1.89 -18.80
N ALA A 65 0.78 1.32 -19.94
CA ALA A 65 0.05 1.47 -21.21
C ALA A 65 -1.31 0.75 -21.19
N ASP A 66 -1.37 -0.42 -20.54
CA ASP A 66 -2.56 -1.25 -20.48
C ASP A 66 -3.47 -0.91 -19.27
N GLU A 67 -3.09 0.07 -18.44
CA GLU A 67 -3.77 0.41 -17.18
C GLU A 67 -3.93 -0.80 -16.22
N ARG A 68 -2.99 -1.74 -16.27
CA ARG A 68 -3.01 -2.99 -15.48
C ARG A 68 -1.95 -2.98 -14.37
N GLN A 69 -2.19 -3.76 -13.32
CA GLN A 69 -1.15 -3.98 -12.31
C GLN A 69 -0.13 -5.02 -12.78
N MET A 70 1.16 -4.75 -12.52
CA MET A 70 2.25 -5.68 -12.87
C MET A 70 2.07 -7.07 -12.25
N SER A 71 1.47 -7.16 -11.06
CA SER A 71 1.18 -8.45 -10.41
C SER A 71 0.25 -9.31 -11.26
N ASP A 72 -0.77 -8.70 -11.88
CA ASP A 72 -1.80 -9.43 -12.62
C ASP A 72 -1.25 -9.94 -13.95
N ILE A 73 -0.40 -9.13 -14.59
CA ILE A 73 0.35 -9.53 -15.78
C ILE A 73 1.28 -10.71 -15.46
N ILE A 74 2.01 -10.64 -14.33
CA ILE A 74 2.92 -11.73 -13.92
C ILE A 74 2.13 -13.00 -13.60
N SER A 75 1.03 -12.91 -12.85
CA SER A 75 0.19 -14.06 -12.51
C SER A 75 -0.33 -14.76 -13.76
N GLU A 76 -0.91 -14.02 -14.72
CA GLU A 76 -1.43 -14.58 -15.97
C GLU A 76 -0.33 -15.28 -16.79
N LEU A 77 0.87 -14.69 -16.86
CA LEU A 77 2.01 -15.30 -17.57
C LEU A 77 2.49 -16.58 -16.88
N LEU A 78 2.48 -16.61 -15.55
CA LEU A 78 2.87 -17.79 -14.77
C LEU A 78 1.84 -18.92 -14.91
N GLU A 79 0.54 -18.62 -14.86
CA GLU A 79 -0.54 -19.59 -15.09
C GLU A 79 -0.37 -20.25 -16.46
N LYS A 80 -0.26 -19.46 -17.53
CA LYS A 80 -0.05 -19.99 -18.89
C LYS A 80 1.20 -20.87 -19.00
N TRP A 81 2.30 -20.44 -18.38
CA TRP A 81 3.54 -21.20 -18.42
C TRP A 81 3.46 -22.53 -17.64
N LEU A 82 2.68 -22.57 -16.54
CA LEU A 82 2.45 -23.78 -15.75
C LEU A 82 1.47 -24.73 -16.42
N ASP A 83 0.44 -24.20 -17.08
CA ASP A 83 -0.53 -24.98 -17.86
C ASP A 83 0.15 -25.69 -19.04
N GLU A 84 1.11 -25.05 -19.71
CA GLU A 84 1.91 -25.67 -20.77
C GLU A 84 2.82 -26.82 -20.28
N LYS A 85 3.06 -26.90 -18.97
CA LYS A 85 3.92 -27.92 -18.35
C LYS A 85 3.17 -29.09 -17.74
N SER A 86 1.85 -28.97 -17.63
CA SER A 86 0.96 -29.99 -17.07
C SER A 86 0.46 -30.94 -18.14
#